data_AF-A0ABC8D8Z9-F1
#
_entry.id   AF-A0ABC8D8Z9-F1
#
_cell.length_a   1.000
_cell.length_b   1.000
_cell.length_c   1.000
_cell.angle_alpha   90.00
_cell.angle_beta   90.00
_cell.angle_gamma   90.00
#
_symmetry.space_group_name_H-M   'P 1'
#
loop_
_entity.id
_entity.type
_entity.pdbx_description
1 polymer ?
#
loop_
_entity_poly.entity_id
_entity_poly.type
_entity_poly.pdbx_seq_one_letter_code
_entity_poly.pdbx_strand_id
1 'polypeptide(L)'
;MSASKELYASMGWSEPKKKEDPIFKVGQRFTINYGFQKNLKGTWEIINVSDSPHYECVKILKNGKLSKEENLNCKRHFYVSFIKQALEHSKL
;
A
#
# COMPACT_ATOMS: atom_id res chain seq x y z
N MET A 1 -2.96 36.63 8.08
CA MET A 1 -2.14 35.78 7.18
C MET A 1 -0.75 36.39 7.13
N SER A 2 0.31 35.60 7.28
CA SER A 2 1.69 36.12 7.37
C SER A 2 2.31 36.30 5.99
N ALA A 3 2.97 37.45 5.74
CA ALA A 3 3.66 37.78 4.49
C ALA A 3 4.69 36.72 4.05
N SER A 4 5.26 35.99 5.01
CA SER A 4 6.16 34.87 4.73
C SER A 4 5.46 33.70 4.03
N LYS A 5 4.19 33.42 4.34
CA LYS A 5 3.45 32.27 3.80
C LYS A 5 3.14 32.42 2.30
N GLU A 6 2.88 33.65 1.86
CA GLU A 6 2.63 34.00 0.45
C GLU A 6 3.91 33.93 -0.39
N LEU A 7 5.05 34.32 0.19
CA LEU A 7 6.37 34.25 -0.46
C LEU A 7 6.83 32.81 -0.69
N TYR A 8 6.57 31.89 0.24
CA TYR A 8 6.85 30.46 0.03
C TYR A 8 5.95 29.84 -1.04
N ALA A 9 4.66 30.19 -1.06
CA ALA A 9 3.74 29.68 -2.07
C ALA A 9 4.13 30.10 -3.51
N SER A 10 4.63 31.33 -3.69
CA SER A 10 5.09 31.83 -5.01
C SER A 10 6.40 31.17 -5.48
N MET A 11 7.20 30.63 -4.55
CA MET A 11 8.42 29.85 -4.84
C MET A 11 8.14 28.37 -5.11
N GLY A 12 6.86 27.96 -5.23
CA GLY A 12 6.48 26.57 -5.50
C GLY A 12 6.55 25.65 -4.29
N TRP A 13 6.76 26.19 -3.08
CA TRP A 13 6.65 25.42 -1.85
C TRP A 13 5.18 25.11 -1.57
N SER A 14 4.82 23.83 -1.66
CA SER A 14 3.53 23.32 -1.19
C SER A 14 3.70 22.79 0.23
N GLU A 15 2.69 23.00 1.08
CA GLU A 15 2.67 22.38 2.42
C GLU A 15 2.80 20.85 2.28
N PRO A 16 3.49 20.16 3.20
CA PRO A 16 3.51 18.71 3.22
C PRO A 16 2.05 18.21 3.23
N LYS A 17 1.67 17.41 2.23
CA LYS A 17 0.32 16.83 2.19
C LYS A 17 0.08 16.14 3.54
N LYS A 18 -0.99 16.56 4.23
CA LYS A 18 -1.42 15.90 5.47
C LYS A 18 -1.54 14.41 5.19
N LYS A 19 -0.84 13.59 5.98
CA LYS A 19 -0.96 12.13 5.91
C LYS A 19 -2.42 11.80 6.14
N GLU A 20 -3.08 11.26 5.12
CA GLU A 20 -4.43 10.72 5.27
C GLU A 20 -4.37 9.54 6.25
N ASP A 21 -5.39 9.41 7.09
CA ASP A 21 -5.48 8.28 8.01
C ASP A 21 -5.39 6.95 7.24
N PRO A 22 -4.63 5.96 7.75
CA PRO A 22 -4.50 4.68 7.07
C PRO A 22 -5.86 4.02 6.88
N ILE A 23 -6.26 3.87 5.62
CA ILE A 23 -7.48 3.21 5.18
C ILE A 23 -7.46 1.71 5.55
N PHE A 24 -6.29 1.09 5.53
CA PHE A 24 -6.10 -0.33 5.83
C PHE A 24 -5.25 -0.53 7.07
N LYS A 25 -5.54 -1.60 7.81
CA LYS A 25 -4.83 -1.93 9.05
C LYS A 25 -3.68 -2.92 8.78
N VAL A 26 -2.61 -2.81 9.57
CA VAL A 26 -1.58 -3.86 9.65
C VAL A 26 -2.23 -5.18 10.10
N GLY A 27 -1.84 -6.28 9.46
CA GLY A 27 -2.44 -7.61 9.62
C GLY A 27 -3.63 -7.88 8.70
N GLN A 28 -4.13 -6.89 7.96
CA GLN A 28 -5.20 -7.09 7.00
C GLN A 28 -4.71 -7.90 5.79
N ARG A 29 -5.51 -8.89 5.40
CA ARG A 29 -5.22 -9.80 4.29
C ARG A 29 -6.08 -9.47 3.08
N PHE A 30 -5.52 -9.65 1.89
CA PHE A 30 -6.22 -9.56 0.62
C PHE A 30 -5.64 -10.57 -0.37
N THR A 31 -6.47 -11.03 -1.31
CA THR A 31 -6.06 -12.05 -2.29
C THR A 31 -6.15 -11.47 -3.69
N ILE A 32 -5.06 -11.59 -4.45
CA ILE A 32 -5.01 -11.18 -5.85
C ILE A 32 -5.07 -12.43 -6.72
N ASN A 33 -6.19 -12.65 -7.39
CA ASN A 33 -6.38 -13.79 -8.30
C ASN A 33 -6.39 -13.38 -9.79
N TYR A 34 -6.35 -12.08 -10.06
CA TYR A 34 -6.43 -11.50 -11.41
C TYR A 34 -5.08 -10.96 -11.91
N GLY A 35 -5.01 -10.65 -13.21
CA GLY A 35 -3.83 -10.09 -13.87
C GLY A 35 -2.89 -11.12 -14.50
N PHE A 36 -1.97 -10.60 -15.33
CA PHE A 36 -1.00 -11.41 -16.11
C PHE A 36 0.29 -11.73 -15.33
N GLN A 37 0.65 -10.90 -14.34
CA GLN A 37 1.87 -11.07 -13.57
C GLN A 37 1.73 -12.21 -12.54
N LYS A 38 2.38 -13.35 -12.80
CA LYS A 38 2.32 -14.54 -11.94
C LYS A 38 2.83 -14.30 -10.51
N ASN A 39 3.78 -13.39 -10.32
CA ASN A 39 4.34 -13.09 -9.00
C ASN A 39 3.35 -12.36 -8.07
N LEU A 40 2.46 -11.54 -8.63
CA LEU A 40 1.41 -10.83 -7.89
C LEU A 40 0.31 -11.75 -7.38
N LYS A 41 0.06 -12.86 -8.07
CA LYS A 41 -1.02 -13.77 -7.72
C LYS A 41 -0.79 -14.43 -6.37
N GLY A 42 -1.81 -14.47 -5.53
CA GLY A 42 -1.79 -15.09 -4.20
C GLY A 42 -2.33 -14.16 -3.12
N THR A 43 -2.24 -14.63 -1.87
CA THR A 43 -2.67 -13.88 -0.70
C THR A 43 -1.53 -13.06 -0.14
N TRP A 44 -1.83 -11.82 0.22
CA TRP A 44 -0.90 -10.84 0.78
C TRP A 44 -1.45 -10.31 2.10
N GLU A 45 -0.55 -9.97 3.01
CA GLU A 45 -0.85 -9.35 4.30
C GLU A 45 -0.11 -8.03 4.42
N ILE A 46 -0.82 -6.99 4.88
CA ILE A 46 -0.23 -5.68 5.15
C ILE A 46 0.61 -5.78 6.40
N ILE A 47 1.92 -5.54 6.29
CA ILE A 47 2.84 -5.57 7.43
C ILE A 47 3.22 -4.18 7.92
N ASN A 48 3.10 -3.16 7.07
CA ASN A 48 3.44 -1.80 7.41
C ASN A 48 2.60 -0.81 6.60
N VAL A 49 2.21 0.27 7.26
CA VAL A 49 1.67 1.46 6.61
C VAL A 49 2.85 2.40 6.43
N SER A 50 3.57 2.25 5.32
CA SER A 50 4.54 3.27 4.93
C SER A 50 3.78 4.54 4.55
N ASP A 51 4.43 5.70 4.63
CA ASP A 51 3.81 6.99 4.34
C ASP A 51 2.97 6.95 3.05
N SER A 52 1.68 7.26 3.20
CA SER A 52 0.64 7.23 2.15
C SER A 52 1.18 7.79 0.82
N PRO A 53 1.01 7.08 -0.32
CA PRO A 53 -0.11 6.18 -0.64
C PRO A 53 0.21 4.68 -0.71
N HIS A 54 1.36 4.24 -0.18
CA HIS A 54 1.83 2.85 -0.33
C HIS A 54 1.78 2.05 0.98
N TYR A 55 1.30 0.81 0.88
CA TYR A 55 1.33 -0.17 1.96
C TYR A 55 2.38 -1.23 1.68
N GLU A 56 3.18 -1.56 2.68
CA GLU A 56 4.14 -2.65 2.60
C GLU A 56 3.39 -3.96 2.91
N CYS A 57 3.44 -4.89 1.97
CA CYS A 57 2.75 -6.16 2.07
C CYS A 57 3.70 -7.32 1.88
N VAL A 58 3.44 -8.41 2.58
CA VAL A 58 4.16 -9.68 2.47
C VAL A 58 3.21 -10.77 2.00
N LYS A 59 3.72 -11.63 1.11
CA LYS A 59 2.97 -12.75 0.57
C LYS A 59 2.83 -13.86 1.62
N ILE A 60 1.63 -14.39 1.72
CA ILE A 60 1.33 -15.56 2.54
C ILE A 60 1.65 -16.80 1.71
N LEU A 61 2.52 -17.65 2.23
CA LEU A 61 2.88 -18.92 1.63
C LEU A 61 1.73 -19.92 1.76
N LYS A 62 1.75 -21.01 0.96
CA LYS A 62 0.71 -22.06 1.00
C LYS A 62 0.51 -22.70 2.38
N ASN A 63 1.52 -22.65 3.24
CA ASN A 63 1.48 -23.15 4.61
C ASN A 63 0.87 -22.15 5.62
N GLY A 64 0.34 -21.01 5.15
CA GLY A 64 -0.25 -19.96 5.98
C GLY A 64 0.76 -19.06 6.69
N LYS A 65 2.07 -19.28 6.51
CA LYS A 65 3.12 -18.45 7.10
C LYS A 65 3.46 -17.27 6.18
N LEU A 66 3.85 -16.16 6.78
CA LEU A 66 4.43 -15.03 6.05
C LEU A 66 5.77 -15.46 5.45
N SER A 67 6.02 -15.05 4.21
CA SER A 67 7.34 -15.24 3.62
C SER A 67 8.38 -14.41 4.37
N LYS A 68 9.53 -15.02 4.66
CA LYS A 68 10.68 -14.35 5.28
C LYS A 68 11.65 -13.76 4.25
N GLU A 69 11.40 -14.01 2.97
CA GLU A 69 12.28 -13.54 1.90
C GLU A 69 11.97 -12.08 1.54
N GLU A 70 13.01 -11.29 1.32
CA GLU A 70 12.91 -9.87 0.94
C GLU A 70 12.85 -9.64 -0.58
N ASN A 71 12.56 -10.68 -1.37
CA ASN A 71 12.44 -10.54 -2.82
C ASN A 71 11.07 -9.97 -3.22
N LEU A 72 10.99 -9.37 -4.42
CA LEU A 72 9.76 -8.78 -4.96
C LEU A 72 8.58 -9.76 -5.15
N ASN A 73 8.85 -11.06 -5.05
CA ASN A 73 7.83 -12.11 -5.10
C ASN A 73 7.18 -12.36 -3.73
N CYS A 74 7.85 -11.94 -2.67
CA CYS A 74 7.47 -12.18 -1.28
C CYS A 74 7.14 -10.91 -0.52
N LYS A 75 7.75 -9.78 -0.87
CA LYS A 75 7.57 -8.49 -0.20
C LYS A 75 7.42 -7.38 -1.24
N ARG A 76 6.36 -6.58 -1.14
CA ARG A 76 6.05 -5.55 -2.14
C ARG A 76 5.22 -4.41 -1.57
N HIS A 77 5.44 -3.21 -2.11
CA HIS A 77 4.58 -2.06 -1.88
C HIS A 77 3.37 -2.06 -2.82
N PHE A 78 2.18 -1.89 -2.25
CA PHE A 78 0.93 -1.79 -2.99
C PHE A 78 0.28 -0.42 -2.78
N TYR A 79 -0.26 0.14 -3.86
CA TYR A 79 -1.11 1.32 -3.80
C TYR A 79 -2.46 0.97 -3.15
N VAL A 80 -3.04 1.94 -2.45
CA VAL A 80 -4.38 1.84 -1.85
C VAL A 80 -5.42 1.33 -2.86
N SER A 81 -5.43 1.91 -4.07
CA SER A 81 -6.39 1.56 -5.13
C SER A 81 -6.31 0.09 -5.52
N PHE A 82 -5.11 -0.47 -5.54
CA PHE A 82 -4.87 -1.87 -5.88
C PHE A 82 -5.42 -2.81 -4.81
N ILE A 83 -5.22 -2.47 -3.54
CA ILE A 83 -5.76 -3.25 -2.40
C ILE A 83 -7.29 -3.17 -2.39
N LYS A 84 -7.88 -2.00 -2.63
CA LYS A 84 -9.34 -1.84 -2.75
C LYS A 84 -9.91 -2.74 -3.83
N GLN A 85 -9.33 -2.68 -5.03
CA GLN A 85 -9.76 -3.53 -6.15
C GLN A 85 -9.65 -5.01 -5.79
N ALA A 86 -8.56 -5.44 -5.15
CA ALA A 86 -8.39 -6.83 -4.75
C ALA A 86 -9.44 -7.29 -3.74
N LEU A 87 -9.80 -6.43 -2.78
CA LEU A 87 -10.84 -6.71 -1.80
C LEU A 87 -12.24 -6.76 -2.42
N GLU A 88 -12.54 -5.89 -3.40
CA GLU A 88 -13.81 -5.91 -4.13
C GLU A 88 -13.99 -7.21 -4.93
N HIS A 89 -12.96 -7.64 -5.67
CA HIS A 89 -12.99 -8.90 -6.41
C HIS A 89 -13.05 -10.15 -5.53
N SER A 90 -12.66 -10.05 -4.25
CA SER A 90 -12.71 -11.19 -3.32
C SER A 90 -14.09 -11.43 -2.69
N LYS A 91 -15.05 -10.51 -2.86
CA LYS A 91 -16.41 -10.61 -2.31
C LYS A 91 -17.42 -11.26 -3.27
N LEU A 92 -17.00 -11.61 -4.48
CA LEU A 92 -17.76 -12.35 -5.50
C LEU A 92 -17.43 -13.84 -5.39
#